data_AF-A0A832NMK1-F1
#
_entry.id   AF-A0A832NMK1-F1
#
_cell.length_a   1.000
_cell.length_b   1.000
_cell.length_c   1.000
_cell.angle_alpha   90.00
_cell.angle_beta   90.00
_cell.angle_gamma   90.00
#
_symmetry.space_group_name_H-M   'P 1'
#
loop_
_entity.id
_entity.type
_entity.pdbx_description
1 polymer ?
#
loop_
_entity_poly.entity_id
_entity_poly.type
_entity_poly.pdbx_seq_one_letter_code
_entity_poly.pdbx_strand_id
1 'polypeptide(L)'
;RTQCVNNNRQLGLATHMYANDFRDKMAFPNWNPPWQAGWLYDPKGQTQPPDLAAAPYNMYPIRAYEDGLLWPYIKNMAVYRCPLDSTNTTYFKQRKNKLSTYVQNGAICGYGGLAPRTYAIADFRQDAFMMWEPEEATSPFGAQVYNDASSYPDPTVDGGLGKRHGKNGGVVLGFSGQVQFIKYQEWLNEAKLPIKNRLYCNPGSSNGR
;
A
#
# COMPACT_ATOMS: atom_id res chain seq x y z
N ARG A 1 16.16 8.26 -2.10
CA ARG A 1 15.98 6.87 -2.60
C ARG A 1 16.42 5.81 -1.58
N THR A 2 17.64 5.87 -1.02
CA THR A 2 18.14 4.89 -0.03
C THR A 2 17.21 4.67 1.17
N GLN A 3 16.67 5.75 1.76
CA GLN A 3 15.75 5.61 2.89
C GLN A 3 14.41 4.97 2.50
N CYS A 4 13.82 5.28 1.33
CA CYS A 4 12.58 4.62 0.89
C CYS A 4 12.83 3.13 0.59
N VAL A 5 14.02 2.75 0.11
CA VAL A 5 14.41 1.33 -0.01
C VAL A 5 14.49 0.66 1.36
N ASN A 6 15.09 1.31 2.36
CA ASN A 6 15.15 0.79 3.72
C ASN A 6 13.76 0.62 4.34
N ASN A 7 12.89 1.63 4.18
CA ASN A 7 11.51 1.59 4.63
C ASN A 7 10.74 0.41 4.01
N ASN A 8 10.83 0.22 2.69
CA ASN A 8 10.22 -0.92 2.01
C ASN A 8 10.77 -2.27 2.49
N ARG A 9 12.08 -2.37 2.77
CA ARG A 9 12.65 -3.61 3.34
C ARG A 9 12.10 -3.91 4.72
N GLN A 10 11.93 -2.91 5.58
CA GLN A 10 11.32 -3.07 6.90
C GLN A 10 9.84 -3.47 6.78
N LEU A 11 9.08 -2.86 5.87
CA LEU A 11 7.69 -3.25 5.57
C LEU A 11 7.60 -4.69 5.04
N GLY A 12 8.52 -5.09 4.15
CA GLY A 12 8.62 -6.45 3.64
C GLY A 12 8.89 -7.45 4.76
N LEU A 13 9.91 -7.19 5.59
CA LEU A 13 10.25 -8.02 6.74
C LEU A 13 9.06 -8.18 7.70
N ALA A 14 8.40 -7.08 8.06
CA ALA A 14 7.22 -7.09 8.91
C ALA A 14 6.07 -7.91 8.30
N THR A 15 5.86 -7.81 6.98
CA THR A 15 4.84 -8.59 6.28
C THR A 15 5.14 -10.09 6.34
N HIS A 16 6.39 -10.50 6.17
CA HIS A 16 6.79 -11.91 6.29
C HIS A 16 6.67 -12.42 7.73
N MET A 17 7.04 -11.62 8.74
CA MET A 17 6.84 -11.97 10.16
C MET A 17 5.35 -12.15 10.47
N TYR A 18 4.50 -11.22 10.03
CA TYR A 18 3.05 -11.35 10.16
C TYR A 18 2.55 -12.63 9.47
N ALA A 19 2.95 -12.89 8.23
CA ALA A 19 2.49 -14.09 7.53
C ALA A 19 2.85 -15.38 8.29
N ASN A 20 4.08 -15.47 8.80
CA ASN A 20 4.53 -16.60 9.60
C ASN A 20 3.66 -16.83 10.85
N ASP A 21 3.28 -15.76 11.55
CA ASP A 21 2.47 -15.84 12.78
C ASP A 21 0.98 -16.12 12.49
N PHE A 22 0.52 -15.86 11.25
CA PHE A 22 -0.89 -15.93 10.84
C PHE A 22 -1.16 -16.98 9.75
N ARG A 23 -0.48 -18.13 9.80
CA ARG A 23 -0.68 -19.29 8.89
C ARG A 23 -0.53 -18.89 7.41
N ASP A 24 0.54 -18.16 7.12
CA ASP A 24 0.90 -17.58 5.82
C ASP A 24 -0.09 -16.56 5.26
N LYS A 25 -1.17 -16.23 5.97
CA LYS A 25 -2.13 -15.21 5.54
C LYS A 25 -1.52 -13.83 5.65
N MET A 26 -1.74 -13.03 4.61
CA MET A 26 -1.29 -11.65 4.60
C MET A 26 -2.20 -10.75 5.42
N ALA A 27 -1.65 -9.68 5.98
CA ALA A 27 -2.44 -8.61 6.56
C ALA A 27 -3.40 -8.04 5.51
N PHE A 28 -4.64 -7.73 5.92
CA PHE A 28 -5.62 -7.15 5.02
C PHE A 28 -5.11 -5.80 4.48
N PRO A 29 -5.19 -5.51 3.17
CA PRO A 29 -4.54 -4.33 2.58
C PRO A 29 -5.20 -2.99 2.95
N ASN A 30 -6.18 -2.99 3.85
CA ASN A 30 -7.12 -1.88 4.08
C ASN A 30 -7.88 -1.48 2.80
N TRP A 31 -8.26 -2.48 1.99
CA TRP A 31 -9.20 -2.30 0.88
C TRP A 31 -10.59 -2.03 1.41
N ASN A 32 -11.09 -0.80 1.22
CA ASN A 32 -12.37 -0.41 1.81
C ASN A 32 -13.46 -0.20 0.76
N PRO A 33 -14.70 -0.65 1.02
CA PRO A 33 -15.19 -1.43 2.18
C PRO A 33 -14.51 -2.82 2.32
N PRO A 34 -14.43 -3.43 3.54
CA PRO A 34 -15.44 -3.34 4.61
C PRO A 34 -15.07 -2.52 5.86
N TRP A 35 -14.01 -1.69 5.83
CA TRP A 35 -13.60 -0.87 6.98
C TRP A 35 -13.21 -1.71 8.21
N GLN A 36 -12.18 -2.55 8.03
CA GLN A 36 -11.60 -3.39 9.08
C GLN A 36 -10.11 -3.09 9.32
N ALA A 37 -9.58 -3.64 10.41
CA ALA A 37 -8.15 -3.68 10.65
C ALA A 37 -7.38 -4.28 9.46
N GLY A 38 -6.34 -3.58 9.05
CA GLY A 38 -5.45 -3.97 7.97
C GLY A 38 -4.01 -3.62 8.29
N TRP A 39 -3.14 -3.72 7.28
CA TRP A 39 -1.70 -3.60 7.47
C TRP A 39 -1.26 -2.28 8.12
N LEU A 40 -1.98 -1.19 7.84
CA LEU A 40 -1.61 0.17 8.25
C LEU A 40 -2.36 0.67 9.48
N TYR A 41 -3.67 0.43 9.54
CA TYR A 41 -4.54 0.96 10.59
C TYR A 41 -5.78 0.07 10.81
N ASP A 42 -6.46 0.31 11.93
CA ASP A 42 -7.84 -0.11 12.19
C ASP A 42 -8.76 1.13 12.21
N PRO A 43 -9.82 1.16 11.38
CA PRO A 43 -10.78 2.27 11.40
C PRO A 43 -11.68 2.26 12.65
N LYS A 44 -11.65 1.23 13.50
CA LYS A 44 -12.39 1.13 14.77
C LYS A 44 -13.90 1.37 14.61
N GLY A 45 -14.48 0.72 13.61
CA GLY A 45 -15.89 0.84 13.26
C GLY A 45 -16.27 2.15 12.55
N GLN A 46 -15.29 3.00 12.20
CA GLN A 46 -15.50 4.17 11.36
C GLN A 46 -15.45 3.80 9.86
N THR A 47 -15.92 4.70 9.00
CA THR A 47 -15.90 4.55 7.54
C THR A 47 -14.83 5.42 6.87
N GLN A 48 -13.73 5.67 7.59
CA GLN A 48 -12.60 6.45 7.09
C GLN A 48 -11.30 6.07 7.81
N PRO A 49 -10.12 6.31 7.20
CA PRO A 49 -8.84 6.18 7.89
C PRO A 49 -8.74 7.12 9.11
N PRO A 50 -7.90 6.78 10.11
CA PRO A 50 -7.58 7.68 11.22
C PRO A 50 -7.11 9.06 10.75
N ASP A 51 -7.75 10.13 11.24
CA ASP A 51 -7.34 11.50 10.92
C ASP A 51 -6.30 12.03 11.91
N LEU A 52 -5.07 12.20 11.44
CA LEU A 52 -3.96 12.74 12.24
C LEU A 52 -4.21 14.19 12.72
N ALA A 53 -5.18 14.92 12.16
CA ALA A 53 -5.56 16.24 12.64
C ALA A 53 -6.62 16.23 13.77
N ALA A 54 -7.25 15.08 14.02
CA ALA A 54 -8.28 14.92 15.05
C ALA A 54 -7.74 14.26 16.32
N ALA A 55 -8.40 14.50 17.45
CA ALA A 55 -8.09 13.78 18.69
C ALA A 55 -8.46 12.29 18.57
N PRO A 56 -7.69 11.36 19.17
CA PRO A 56 -6.50 11.61 19.99
C PRO A 56 -5.18 11.73 19.17
N TYR A 57 -5.24 11.54 17.85
CA TYR A 57 -4.07 11.40 16.99
C TYR A 57 -3.29 12.70 16.77
N ASN A 58 -3.93 13.86 16.87
CA ASN A 58 -3.25 15.16 16.81
C ASN A 58 -2.24 15.38 17.95
N MET A 59 -2.49 14.80 19.12
CA MET A 59 -1.59 14.85 20.29
C MET A 59 -0.67 13.63 20.34
N TYR A 60 -1.19 12.46 19.94
CA TYR A 60 -0.48 11.18 20.01
C TYR A 60 -0.59 10.45 18.67
N PRO A 61 0.14 10.88 17.62
CA PRO A 61 -0.05 10.37 16.26
C PRO A 61 0.31 8.89 16.12
N ILE A 62 1.16 8.37 17.01
CA ILE A 62 1.51 6.95 17.08
C ILE A 62 0.28 6.04 17.28
N ARG A 63 -0.74 6.51 18.01
CA ARG A 63 -1.98 5.76 18.26
C ARG A 63 -2.76 5.44 16.99
N ALA A 64 -2.53 6.17 15.90
CA ALA A 64 -3.17 5.91 14.62
C ALA A 64 -2.63 4.63 13.94
N TYR A 65 -1.45 4.18 14.35
CA TYR A 65 -0.76 3.00 13.81
C TYR A 65 -0.83 1.81 14.75
N GLU A 66 -1.04 2.03 16.05
CA GLU A 66 -0.95 0.99 17.09
C GLU A 66 -1.83 -0.23 16.83
N ASP A 67 -2.98 -0.02 16.18
CA ASP A 67 -3.95 -1.06 15.83
C ASP A 67 -3.78 -1.61 14.40
N GLY A 68 -2.80 -1.12 13.64
CA GLY A 68 -2.43 -1.68 12.34
C GLY A 68 -1.76 -3.05 12.49
N LEU A 69 -2.12 -4.00 11.63
CA LEU A 69 -1.68 -5.39 11.75
C LEU A 69 -0.16 -5.58 11.61
N LEU A 70 0.55 -4.68 10.92
CA LEU A 70 2.02 -4.73 10.84
C LEU A 70 2.74 -3.94 11.94
N TRP A 71 2.02 -3.12 12.71
CA TRP A 71 2.63 -2.28 13.74
C TRP A 71 3.43 -3.05 14.80
N PRO A 72 2.97 -4.20 15.32
CA PRO A 72 3.73 -4.97 16.32
C PRO A 72 5.15 -5.35 15.87
N TYR A 73 5.40 -5.44 14.56
CA TYR A 73 6.68 -5.81 13.97
C TYR A 73 7.52 -4.60 13.54
N ILE A 74 6.91 -3.42 13.39
CA ILE A 74 7.58 -2.20 12.89
C ILE A 74 7.89 -1.22 14.02
N LYS A 75 6.89 -0.90 14.87
CA LYS A 75 6.98 0.03 16.00
C LYS A 75 7.69 1.37 15.71
N ASN A 76 7.64 1.82 14.45
CA ASN A 76 8.28 3.04 13.98
C ASN A 76 7.47 3.67 12.85
N MET A 77 6.82 4.81 13.15
CA MET A 77 5.99 5.53 12.19
C MET A 77 6.74 5.99 10.94
N ALA A 78 8.04 6.30 11.06
CA ALA A 78 8.83 6.83 9.95
C ALA A 78 8.99 5.83 8.79
N VAL A 79 8.79 4.54 9.05
CA VAL A 79 8.87 3.47 8.04
C VAL A 79 7.72 3.56 7.03
N TYR A 80 6.54 4.04 7.43
CA TYR A 80 5.35 4.10 6.56
C TYR A 80 5.38 5.26 5.56
N ARG A 81 6.32 6.20 5.68
CA ARG A 81 6.37 7.41 4.84
C ARG A 81 7.67 7.49 4.08
N CYS A 82 7.61 7.72 2.77
CA CYS A 82 8.82 8.05 2.02
C CYS A 82 9.22 9.50 2.35
N PRO A 83 10.48 9.79 2.69
CA PRO A 83 10.93 11.16 3.00
C PRO A 83 10.78 12.18 1.87
N LEU A 84 10.55 11.73 0.63
CA LEU A 84 10.22 12.61 -0.50
C LEU A 84 8.74 13.01 -0.51
N ASP A 85 7.95 12.58 0.47
CA ASP A 85 6.54 12.89 0.58
C ASP A 85 6.29 14.20 1.32
N SER A 86 6.11 15.28 0.55
CA SER A 86 5.86 16.62 1.06
C SER A 86 4.48 16.74 1.71
N THR A 87 4.46 16.85 3.03
CA THR A 87 3.23 16.89 3.85
C THR A 87 2.57 18.28 3.93
N ASN A 88 3.20 19.31 3.37
CA ASN A 88 2.71 20.70 3.38
C ASN A 88 2.05 21.12 2.07
N THR A 89 1.75 20.18 1.17
CA THR A 89 1.14 20.44 -0.13
C THR A 89 -0.40 20.48 -0.06
N THR A 90 -1.03 21.14 -1.02
CA THR A 90 -2.51 21.16 -1.15
C THR A 90 -3.07 19.74 -1.29
N TYR A 91 -2.43 18.89 -2.09
CA TYR A 91 -2.89 17.52 -2.26
C TYR A 91 -2.73 16.67 -1.00
N PHE A 92 -1.62 16.81 -0.25
CA PHE A 92 -1.46 16.07 1.00
C PHE A 92 -2.57 16.39 2.00
N LYS A 93 -2.96 17.67 2.12
CA LYS A 93 -4.08 18.09 2.98
C LYS A 93 -5.40 17.42 2.60
N GLN A 94 -5.61 17.16 1.32
CA GLN A 94 -6.82 16.54 0.77
C GLN A 94 -6.87 15.02 0.93
N ARG A 95 -5.73 14.35 1.22
CA ARG A 95 -5.70 12.89 1.42
C ARG A 95 -6.61 12.50 2.58
N LYS A 96 -7.36 11.41 2.38
CA LYS A 96 -8.09 10.75 3.46
C LYS A 96 -7.11 9.96 4.33
N ASN A 97 -6.27 9.15 3.72
CA ASN A 97 -5.18 8.45 4.39
C ASN A 97 -3.89 9.28 4.38
N LYS A 98 -3.49 9.79 5.55
CA LYS A 98 -2.22 10.53 5.75
C LYS A 98 -1.15 9.71 6.47
N LEU A 99 -1.45 8.45 6.79
CA LEU A 99 -0.57 7.58 7.59
C LEU A 99 0.59 6.99 6.76
N SER A 100 0.42 6.83 5.46
CA SER A 100 1.41 6.17 4.60
C SER A 100 1.60 6.88 3.26
N THR A 101 2.81 6.78 2.70
CA THR A 101 3.09 7.07 1.28
C THR A 101 2.93 5.81 0.41
N TYR A 102 2.94 4.64 1.04
CA TYR A 102 2.78 3.35 0.38
C TYR A 102 1.31 2.91 0.39
N VAL A 103 0.87 2.30 -0.70
CA VAL A 103 -0.36 1.51 -0.76
C VAL A 103 -0.01 0.05 -1.02
N GLN A 104 -0.91 -0.85 -0.64
CA GLN A 104 -0.76 -2.28 -0.85
C GLN A 104 -1.65 -2.78 -1.99
N ASN A 105 -1.21 -3.81 -2.70
CA ASN A 105 -1.94 -4.38 -3.82
C ASN A 105 -3.29 -4.95 -3.37
N GLY A 106 -4.38 -4.47 -3.96
CA GLY A 106 -5.72 -5.02 -3.73
C GLY A 106 -5.85 -6.50 -4.08
N ALA A 107 -4.94 -7.05 -4.91
CA ALA A 107 -4.88 -8.47 -5.22
C ALA A 107 -4.83 -9.36 -3.97
N ILE A 108 -4.29 -8.87 -2.85
CA ILE A 108 -4.20 -9.57 -1.56
C ILE A 108 -5.56 -10.02 -1.03
N CYS A 109 -6.61 -9.23 -1.27
CA CYS A 109 -7.99 -9.59 -0.95
C CYS A 109 -8.84 -9.79 -2.22
N GLY A 110 -8.21 -10.10 -3.36
CA GLY A 110 -8.90 -10.26 -4.64
C GLY A 110 -9.69 -9.03 -5.06
N TYR A 111 -9.14 -7.84 -4.81
CA TYR A 111 -9.78 -6.54 -5.07
C TYR A 111 -11.17 -6.42 -4.41
N GLY A 112 -11.29 -6.98 -3.21
CA GLY A 112 -12.51 -6.98 -2.39
C GLY A 112 -13.30 -8.30 -2.47
N GLY A 113 -13.07 -9.15 -3.49
CA GLY A 113 -13.79 -10.41 -3.66
C GLY A 113 -13.57 -11.44 -2.54
N LEU A 114 -12.48 -11.30 -1.76
CA LEU A 114 -12.23 -12.15 -0.59
C LEU A 114 -12.54 -11.47 0.75
N ALA A 115 -12.76 -10.16 0.78
CA ALA A 115 -12.88 -9.40 2.03
C ALA A 115 -13.91 -10.05 2.97
N PRO A 116 -13.61 -10.20 4.27
CA PRO A 116 -12.46 -9.68 5.02
C PRO A 116 -11.17 -10.52 4.91
N ARG A 117 -11.17 -11.60 4.12
CA ARG A 117 -10.07 -12.57 4.02
C ARG A 117 -9.01 -12.14 3.02
N THR A 118 -7.84 -12.78 3.14
CA THR A 118 -6.70 -12.59 2.26
C THR A 118 -6.17 -13.92 1.71
N TYR A 119 -5.46 -13.84 0.60
CA TYR A 119 -4.62 -14.94 0.13
C TYR A 119 -3.43 -15.15 1.07
N ALA A 120 -2.85 -16.36 1.02
CA ALA A 120 -1.56 -16.61 1.62
C ALA A 120 -0.45 -15.94 0.80
N ILE A 121 0.64 -15.54 1.44
CA ILE A 121 1.78 -14.94 0.74
C ILE A 121 2.36 -15.87 -0.33
N ALA A 122 2.31 -17.18 -0.10
CA ALA A 122 2.76 -18.22 -1.03
C ALA A 122 1.85 -18.39 -2.26
N ASP A 123 0.62 -17.86 -2.24
CA ASP A 123 -0.29 -17.90 -3.40
C ASP A 123 0.18 -16.93 -4.50
N PHE A 124 1.03 -15.96 -4.17
CA PHE A 124 1.56 -14.97 -5.10
C PHE A 124 2.85 -15.42 -5.77
N ARG A 125 3.01 -15.01 -7.02
CA ARG A 125 4.30 -15.11 -7.72
C ARG A 125 5.32 -14.25 -6.99
N GLN A 126 6.49 -14.80 -6.71
CA GLN A 126 7.48 -14.16 -5.82
C GLN A 126 8.07 -12.86 -6.38
N ASP A 127 8.07 -12.69 -7.70
CA ASP A 127 8.49 -11.47 -8.39
C ASP A 127 7.35 -10.44 -8.57
N ALA A 128 6.12 -10.75 -8.17
CA ALA A 128 4.99 -9.82 -8.22
C ALA A 128 5.11 -8.71 -7.16
N PHE A 129 4.39 -7.61 -7.38
CA PHE A 129 4.51 -6.38 -6.59
C PHE A 129 3.39 -6.27 -5.56
N MET A 130 3.81 -6.03 -4.33
CA MET A 130 2.98 -6.00 -3.14
C MET A 130 2.67 -4.57 -2.70
N MET A 131 3.66 -3.67 -2.71
CA MET A 131 3.47 -2.27 -2.30
C MET A 131 4.20 -1.32 -3.24
N TRP A 132 3.63 -0.14 -3.42
CA TRP A 132 4.20 0.96 -4.20
C TRP A 132 3.75 2.31 -3.66
N GLU A 133 4.36 3.38 -4.17
CA GLU A 133 4.04 4.77 -3.83
C GLU A 133 3.24 5.40 -4.98
N PRO A 134 1.94 5.72 -4.80
CA PRO A 134 1.21 6.57 -5.74
C PRO A 134 1.70 8.01 -5.72
N GLU A 135 1.29 8.80 -6.71
CA GLU A 135 1.54 10.24 -6.72
C GLU A 135 0.29 11.01 -7.13
N GLU A 136 -0.31 11.66 -6.14
CA GLU A 136 -1.50 12.51 -6.28
C GLU A 136 -1.35 13.62 -7.33
N ALA A 137 -0.17 14.26 -7.41
CA ALA A 137 0.02 15.49 -8.16
C ALA A 137 0.02 15.26 -9.67
N THR A 138 0.29 14.02 -10.09
CA THR A 138 0.31 13.60 -11.48
C THR A 138 -0.78 12.59 -11.82
N SER A 139 -1.58 12.18 -10.84
CA SER A 139 -2.67 11.22 -11.02
C SER A 139 -3.95 11.93 -11.48
N PRO A 140 -4.71 11.35 -12.42
CA PRO A 140 -6.03 11.85 -12.77
C PRO A 140 -7.03 11.78 -11.59
N PHE A 141 -6.73 11.01 -10.55
CA PHE A 141 -7.56 10.86 -9.35
C PHE A 141 -7.15 11.82 -8.21
N GLY A 142 -6.08 12.60 -8.38
CA GLY A 142 -5.61 13.54 -7.36
C GLY A 142 -5.33 12.85 -6.02
N ALA A 143 -5.78 13.46 -4.92
CA ALA A 143 -5.58 12.92 -3.57
C ALA A 143 -6.37 11.62 -3.28
N GLN A 144 -7.30 11.20 -4.16
CA GLN A 144 -8.07 9.97 -3.97
C GLN A 144 -7.22 8.70 -4.10
N VAL A 145 -6.03 8.78 -4.69
CA VAL A 145 -5.05 7.66 -4.69
C VAL A 145 -4.56 7.29 -3.28
N TYR A 146 -4.94 8.08 -2.26
CA TYR A 146 -4.76 7.83 -0.84
C TYR A 146 -6.11 7.91 -0.10
N ASN A 147 -7.18 7.37 -0.68
CA ASN A 147 -8.49 7.22 -0.04
C ASN A 147 -8.45 6.19 1.11
N ASP A 148 -7.73 5.08 0.91
CA ASP A 148 -7.39 4.09 1.91
C ASP A 148 -5.89 3.68 1.81
N ALA A 149 -5.51 2.46 2.19
CA ALA A 149 -4.11 2.01 2.15
C ALA A 149 -3.86 0.90 1.11
N SER A 150 -4.76 0.79 0.14
CA SER A 150 -4.72 -0.15 -0.95
C SER A 150 -5.01 0.53 -2.28
N SER A 151 -4.74 -0.15 -3.40
CA SER A 151 -5.10 0.38 -4.72
C SER A 151 -5.11 -0.73 -5.77
N TYR A 152 -5.80 -0.47 -6.88
CA TYR A 152 -5.46 -1.10 -8.16
C TYR A 152 -4.09 -0.60 -8.64
N PRO A 153 -3.29 -1.44 -9.31
CA PRO A 153 -1.97 -1.01 -9.76
C PRO A 153 -2.00 -0.13 -11.01
N ASP A 154 -3.07 -0.12 -11.80
CA ASP A 154 -3.13 0.68 -13.03
C ASP A 154 -3.36 2.17 -12.73
N PRO A 155 -2.42 3.08 -13.11
CA PRO A 155 -2.57 4.53 -12.89
C PRO A 155 -3.77 5.18 -13.61
N THR A 156 -4.38 4.47 -14.56
CA THR A 156 -5.60 4.92 -15.27
C THR A 156 -6.89 4.43 -14.62
N VAL A 157 -6.78 3.53 -13.66
CA VAL A 157 -7.91 2.98 -12.89
C VAL A 157 -7.93 3.54 -11.47
N ASP A 158 -6.76 3.72 -10.85
CA ASP A 158 -6.64 4.16 -9.46
C ASP A 158 -5.22 4.70 -9.14
N GLY A 159 -4.80 4.64 -7.88
CA GLY A 159 -3.47 4.96 -7.36
C GLY A 159 -2.35 4.00 -7.77
N GLY A 160 -2.10 3.83 -9.07
CA GLY A 160 -0.90 3.14 -9.56
C GLY A 160 0.42 3.85 -9.20
N LEU A 161 1.56 3.27 -9.59
CA LEU A 161 2.89 3.81 -9.27
C LEU A 161 3.05 5.27 -9.69
N GLY A 162 3.58 6.10 -8.80
CA GLY A 162 3.92 7.50 -9.05
C GLY A 162 5.29 7.70 -9.73
N LYS A 163 5.68 8.96 -9.84
CA LYS A 163 6.95 9.43 -10.43
C LYS A 163 7.85 10.12 -9.39
N ARG A 164 7.48 10.12 -8.11
CA ARG A 164 8.14 10.85 -7.01
C ARG A 164 9.65 10.68 -6.96
N HIS A 165 10.17 9.51 -7.33
CA HIS A 165 11.61 9.26 -7.37
C HIS A 165 12.19 9.66 -8.73
N GLY A 166 12.80 10.86 -8.78
CA GLY A 166 13.49 11.36 -9.98
C GLY A 166 12.55 11.76 -11.12
N LYS A 167 11.26 12.03 -10.83
CA LYS A 167 10.21 12.37 -11.81
C LYS A 167 9.98 11.31 -12.88
N ASN A 168 10.42 10.07 -12.64
CA ASN A 168 10.44 9.03 -13.67
C ASN A 168 10.00 7.64 -13.16
N GLY A 169 9.74 7.48 -11.86
CA GLY A 169 9.31 6.21 -11.31
C GLY A 169 9.25 6.19 -9.79
N GLY A 170 9.24 4.99 -9.23
CA GLY A 170 9.10 4.78 -7.80
C GLY A 170 9.80 3.52 -7.30
N VAL A 171 9.95 3.45 -5.98
CA VAL A 171 10.41 2.24 -5.30
C VAL A 171 9.22 1.33 -5.06
N VAL A 172 9.40 0.05 -5.35
CA VAL A 172 8.37 -0.99 -5.28
C VAL A 172 8.89 -2.14 -4.44
N LEU A 173 8.03 -2.67 -3.60
CA LEU A 173 8.26 -3.87 -2.80
C LEU A 173 7.48 -5.04 -3.41
N GLY A 174 8.16 -6.16 -3.64
CA GLY A 174 7.53 -7.40 -4.09
C GLY A 174 7.28 -8.41 -2.98
N PHE A 175 6.53 -9.47 -3.31
CA PHE A 175 6.07 -10.47 -2.34
C PHE A 175 7.19 -11.32 -1.72
N SER A 176 8.37 -11.41 -2.35
CA SER A 176 9.54 -12.08 -1.74
C SER A 176 10.39 -11.16 -0.85
N GLY A 177 9.95 -9.91 -0.63
CA GLY A 177 10.70 -8.90 0.12
C GLY A 177 11.73 -8.13 -0.72
N GLN A 178 11.83 -8.42 -2.02
CA GLN A 178 12.69 -7.69 -2.93
C GLN A 178 12.20 -6.25 -3.10
N VAL A 179 13.15 -5.32 -3.10
CA VAL A 179 12.87 -3.89 -3.30
C VAL A 179 13.65 -3.41 -4.50
N GLN A 180 12.92 -2.82 -5.45
CA GLN A 180 13.51 -2.32 -6.69
C GLN A 180 12.87 -1.01 -7.10
N PHE A 181 13.51 -0.33 -8.04
CA PHE A 181 12.94 0.85 -8.66
C PHE A 181 12.39 0.46 -10.02
N ILE A 182 11.16 0.89 -10.29
CA ILE A 182 10.49 0.69 -11.58
C ILE A 182 10.25 2.05 -12.21
N LYS A 183 10.54 2.18 -13.50
CA LYS A 183 10.17 3.39 -14.23
C LYS A 183 8.67 3.42 -14.42
N TYR A 184 8.07 4.60 -14.29
CA TYR A 184 6.64 4.80 -14.46
C TYR A 184 6.13 4.26 -15.80
N GLN A 185 6.87 4.48 -16.89
CA GLN A 185 6.44 4.01 -18.21
C GLN A 185 6.45 2.47 -18.32
N GLU A 186 7.40 1.79 -17.68
CA GLU A 186 7.45 0.32 -17.63
C GLU A 186 6.24 -0.22 -16.85
N TRP A 187 5.95 0.39 -15.70
CA TRP A 187 4.77 0.06 -14.90
C TRP A 187 3.46 0.27 -15.67
N LEU A 188 3.31 1.44 -16.30
CA LEU A 188 2.11 1.78 -17.07
C LEU A 188 1.88 0.81 -18.23
N ASN A 189 2.95 0.40 -18.92
CA ASN A 189 2.85 -0.55 -20.01
C ASN A 189 2.46 -1.95 -19.51
N GLU A 190 3.05 -2.41 -18.40
CA GLU A 190 2.71 -3.72 -17.82
C GLU A 190 1.28 -3.76 -17.27
N ALA A 191 0.79 -2.66 -16.66
CA ALA A 191 -0.55 -2.60 -16.07
C ALA A 191 -1.66 -2.80 -17.13
N LYS A 192 -1.41 -2.32 -18.35
CA LYS A 192 -2.35 -2.41 -19.49
C LYS A 192 -2.43 -3.80 -20.10
N LEU A 193 -1.48 -4.69 -19.81
CA LEU A 193 -1.50 -6.04 -20.38
C LEU A 193 -2.73 -6.80 -19.84
N PRO A 194 -3.58 -7.41 -20.71
CA PRO A 194 -4.79 -8.11 -20.31
C PRO A 194 -4.52 -9.52 -19.76
N ILE A 195 -3.32 -9.74 -19.21
CA ILE A 195 -2.85 -11.02 -18.67
C ILE A 195 -2.36 -10.83 -17.23
N LYS A 196 -2.29 -11.95 -16.49
CA LYS A 196 -1.66 -11.96 -15.16
C LYS A 196 -0.18 -11.57 -15.31
N ASN A 197 0.27 -10.64 -14.47
CA ASN A 197 1.63 -10.10 -14.50
C ASN A 197 2.09 -9.72 -13.08
N ARG A 198 3.18 -8.94 -12.94
CA ARG A 198 3.69 -8.56 -11.61
C ARG A 198 2.77 -7.59 -10.87
N LEU A 199 1.92 -6.87 -11.59
CA LEU A 199 1.01 -5.84 -11.08
C LEU A 199 -0.36 -6.44 -10.77
N TYR A 200 -1.02 -6.94 -11.81
CA TYR A 200 -2.28 -7.69 -11.70
C TYR A 200 -1.95 -9.15 -11.44
N CYS A 201 -1.90 -9.49 -10.15
CA CYS A 201 -1.36 -10.76 -9.64
C CYS A 201 -2.34 -11.53 -8.74
N ASN A 202 -3.65 -11.25 -8.80
CA ASN A 202 -4.67 -11.98 -8.05
C ASN A 202 -4.59 -13.51 -8.29
N PRO A 203 -4.31 -14.33 -7.25
CA PRO A 203 -4.16 -15.78 -7.40
C PRO A 203 -5.41 -16.47 -7.96
N GLY A 204 -6.60 -16.07 -7.50
CA GLY A 204 -7.89 -16.66 -7.89
C GLY A 204 -8.42 -16.19 -9.25
N SER A 205 -7.64 -15.44 -10.02
CA SER A 205 -8.04 -14.90 -11.32
C SER A 205 -7.10 -15.38 -12.42
N SER A 206 -7.61 -15.65 -13.62
CA SER A 206 -6.80 -16.08 -14.76
C SER A 206 -5.93 -14.95 -15.33
N ASN A 207 -6.46 -13.72 -15.35
CA ASN A 207 -5.77 -12.53 -15.85
C ASN A 207 -5.20 -11.64 -14.73
N GLY A 208 -5.31 -12.08 -13.46
CA GLY A 208 -4.76 -11.41 -12.30
C GLY A 208 -5.52 -10.18 -11.82
N ARG A 209 -6.65 -9.84 -12.44
CA ARG A 209 -7.61 -8.81 -12.00
C ARG A 209 -8.67 -9.37 -11.08
#